data_AF-A0A6G0YRY7-F1
#
_entry.id   AF-A0A6G0YRY7-F1
#
_cell.length_a   1.000
_cell.length_b   1.000
_cell.length_c   1.000
_cell.angle_alpha   90.00
_cell.angle_beta   90.00
_cell.angle_gamma   90.00
#
_symmetry.space_group_name_H-M   'P 1'
#
loop_
_entity.id
_entity.type
_entity.pdbx_description
1 polymer ?
#
loop_
_entity_poly.entity_id
_entity_poly.type
_entity_poly.pdbx_seq_one_letter_code
_entity_poly.pdbx_strand_id
1 'polypeptide(L)' 'MDKNNEDNMLNIQLINPDAGICDCNDDKCAGCFWPCETCSSTKCGHQCRINRGWKYEVWERQGRK' A
#
# COMPACT_ATOMS: atom_id res chain seq x y z
N MET A 1 17.42 -7.87 17.41
CA MET A 1 16.87 -8.12 16.07
C MET A 1 17.50 -7.09 15.17
N ASP A 2 18.34 -7.57 14.25
CA ASP A 2 19.39 -6.80 13.62
C ASP A 2 18.85 -5.93 12.48
N LYS A 3 19.20 -4.64 12.51
CA LYS A 3 18.82 -3.62 11.51
C LYS A 3 19.25 -3.97 10.08
N ASN A 4 20.15 -4.95 9.92
CA ASN A 4 20.71 -5.37 8.63
C ASN A 4 19.76 -6.27 7.80
N ASN A 5 18.62 -6.71 8.34
CA ASN A 5 17.63 -7.50 7.59
C ASN A 5 16.48 -6.65 7.02
N GLU A 6 16.32 -5.40 7.46
CA GLU A 6 15.37 -4.46 6.87
C GLU A 6 15.89 -3.93 5.52
N ASP A 7 17.21 -3.74 5.40
CA ASP A 7 17.85 -3.20 4.19
C ASP A 7 17.97 -4.22 3.04
N ASN A 8 17.81 -5.53 3.31
CA ASN A 8 17.79 -6.59 2.29
C ASN A 8 16.37 -6.90 1.77
N MET A 9 15.34 -6.19 2.28
CA MET A 9 14.01 -6.08 1.69
C MET A 9 13.91 -4.81 0.83
N LEU A 10 14.88 -4.62 -0.08
CA LEU A 10 14.88 -3.54 -1.09
C LEU A 10 13.47 -3.30 -1.63
N ASN A 11 12.86 -2.26 -1.08
CA ASN A 11 11.54 -1.71 -1.32
C ASN A 11 10.67 -2.55 -2.27
N ILE A 12 10.12 -3.68 -1.82
CA ILE A 12 9.40 -4.66 -2.68
C ILE A 12 8.29 -3.98 -3.51
N GLN A 13 7.69 -2.93 -2.97
CA GLN A 13 6.67 -2.11 -3.64
C GLN A 13 7.22 -1.27 -4.80
N LEU A 14 8.52 -0.93 -4.80
CA LEU A 14 9.20 -0.28 -5.91
C LEU A 14 9.40 -1.23 -7.10
N ILE A 15 9.66 -2.51 -6.83
CA ILE A 15 9.88 -3.55 -7.85
C ILE A 15 8.54 -4.11 -8.35
N ASN A 16 7.60 -4.29 -7.44
CA ASN A 16 6.24 -4.72 -7.74
C ASN A 16 5.25 -3.80 -7.00
N PRO A 17 4.75 -2.76 -7.69
CA PRO A 17 3.79 -1.82 -7.13
C PRO A 17 2.53 -2.45 -6.58
N ASP A 18 2.20 -3.69 -6.93
CA ASP A 18 1.04 -4.44 -6.45
C ASP A 18 1.36 -5.38 -5.27
N ALA A 19 2.63 -5.50 -4.89
CA ALA A 19 3.04 -6.27 -3.72
C ALA A 19 2.61 -5.59 -2.41
N GLY A 20 2.26 -6.39 -1.41
CA GLY A 20 1.79 -5.90 -0.12
C GLY A 20 0.29 -5.58 -0.08
N ILE A 21 -0.16 -5.20 1.11
CA ILE A 21 -1.58 -5.02 1.46
C ILE A 21 -2.09 -3.72 0.80
N CYS A 22 -3.31 -3.78 0.27
CA CYS A 22 -3.99 -2.59 -0.24
C CYS A 22 -4.20 -1.58 0.89
N ASP A 23 -4.25 -0.30 0.55
CA ASP A 23 -4.47 0.72 1.56
C ASP A 23 -5.72 0.47 2.39
N CYS A 24 -6.79 -0.13 1.83
CA CYS A 24 -7.99 -0.52 2.58
C CYS A 24 -7.78 -1.56 3.71
N ASN A 25 -6.54 -2.01 3.94
CA ASN A 25 -6.13 -2.99 4.94
C ASN A 25 -6.75 -4.39 4.76
N ASP A 26 -7.12 -4.74 3.53
CA ASP A 26 -7.53 -6.09 3.13
C ASP A 26 -6.41 -6.75 2.31
N ASP A 27 -5.91 -7.88 2.82
CA ASP A 27 -4.80 -8.66 2.25
C ASP A 27 -5.18 -9.40 0.96
N LYS A 28 -6.47 -9.65 0.77
CA LYS A 28 -7.04 -10.28 -0.43
C LYS A 28 -7.53 -9.26 -1.44
N CYS A 29 -7.44 -7.97 -1.14
CA CYS A 29 -7.87 -6.93 -2.05
C CYS A 29 -6.97 -6.91 -3.30
N ALA A 30 -7.60 -7.11 -4.46
CA ALA A 30 -6.95 -6.92 -5.76
C ALA A 30 -6.55 -5.45 -6.03
N GLY A 31 -7.14 -4.52 -5.27
CA GLY A 31 -7.03 -3.07 -5.43
C GLY A 31 -8.43 -2.47 -5.47
N CYS A 32 -8.68 -1.43 -4.66
CA CYS A 32 -10.01 -0.80 -4.52
C CYS A 32 -10.02 0.70 -4.85
N PHE A 33 -8.88 1.23 -5.31
CA PHE A 33 -8.73 2.63 -5.66
C PHE A 33 -8.47 2.77 -7.17
N TRP A 34 -8.55 4.01 -7.65
CA TRP A 34 -8.13 4.35 -9.00
C TRP A 34 -6.63 4.06 -9.20
N PRO A 35 -6.19 3.73 -10.42
CA PRO A 35 -4.78 3.50 -10.70
C PRO A 35 -3.94 4.69 -10.25
N CYS A 36 -2.92 4.41 -9.44
CA CYS A 36 -2.01 5.43 -8.94
C CYS A 36 -1.25 6.09 -10.10
N GLU A 37 -1.24 7.42 -10.19
CA GLU A 37 -0.51 8.15 -11.24
C GLU A 37 1.01 7.95 -11.16
N THR A 38 1.55 7.53 -10.01
CA THR A 38 2.99 7.30 -9.80
C THR A 38 3.43 5.88 -10.14
N CYS A 39 2.61 4.87 -9.81
CA CYS A 39 3.03 3.46 -9.88
C CYS A 39 2.03 2.53 -10.56
N SER A 40 0.93 3.07 -11.07
CA SER A 40 -0.18 2.39 -11.75
C SER A 40 -0.95 1.37 -10.91
N SER A 41 -0.50 1.04 -9.69
CA SER A 41 -1.23 0.15 -8.79
C SER A 41 -2.57 0.74 -8.36
N THR A 42 -3.59 -0.11 -8.28
CA THR A 42 -4.92 0.22 -7.73
C THR A 42 -5.00 -0.01 -6.21
N LYS A 43 -3.86 -0.31 -5.58
CA LYS A 43 -3.73 -0.54 -4.13
C LYS A 43 -3.32 0.70 -3.34
N CYS A 44 -2.95 1.78 -4.01
CA CYS A 44 -2.66 3.05 -3.37
C CYS A 44 -3.96 3.82 -3.12
N GLY A 45 -4.09 4.45 -1.95
CA GLY A 45 -5.11 5.45 -1.68
C GLY A 45 -4.79 6.77 -2.39
N HIS A 46 -5.03 7.90 -1.72
CA HIS A 46 -4.83 9.22 -2.34
C HIS A 46 -3.35 9.56 -2.64
N GLN A 47 -2.40 8.88 -1.99
CA GLN A 47 -0.96 9.07 -2.19
C GLN A 47 -0.29 7.71 -2.43
N CYS A 48 0.68 7.66 -3.36
CA CYS A 48 1.44 6.45 -3.67
C CYS A 48 2.11 5.87 -2.41
N ARG A 49 2.00 4.55 -2.23
CA ARG A 49 2.60 3.84 -1.08
C ARG A 49 4.11 3.66 -1.14
N ILE A 50 4.72 3.70 -2.33
CA ILE A 50 6.13 3.34 -2.59
C ILE A 50 7.13 4.18 -1.79
N ASN A 51 6.80 5.45 -1.49
CA ASN A 51 7.74 6.39 -0.86
C ASN A 51 7.04 7.38 0.10
N ARG A 52 5.87 7.01 0.65
CA ARG A 52 5.22 7.85 1.67
C ARG A 52 5.61 7.38 3.07
N GLY A 53 5.77 8.32 3.99
CA GLY A 53 6.20 8.05 5.37
C GLY A 53 5.08 7.58 6.30
N TRP A 54 3.93 7.16 5.78
CA TRP A 54 2.74 6.82 6.57
C TRP A 54 1.93 5.70 5.92
N LYS A 55 1.11 5.01 6.69
CA LYS A 55 0.16 4.00 6.21
C LYS A 55 -1.19 4.22 6.87
N TYR A 56 -2.26 3.77 6.24
CA TYR A 56 -3.56 3.76 6.89
C TYR A 56 -3.58 2.67 7.96
N GLU A 57 -3.90 3.04 9.20
CA GLU A 57 -3.96 2.09 10.31
C GLU A 57 -5.39 1.61 10.57
N VAL A 58 -6.35 2.53 10.43
CA VAL A 58 -7.76 2.28 10.72
C VAL A 58 -8.61 2.86 9.59
N TRP A 59 -9.65 2.11 9.20
CA TRP A 59 -10.65 2.56 8.23
C TRP A 59 -12.03 2.47 8.84
N GLU A 60 -12.74 3.60 8.84
CA GLU A 60 -14.17 3.62 9.12
C GLU A 60 -14.93 3.69 7.81
N ARG A 61 -15.62 2.60 7.46
CA ARG A 61 -16.61 2.63 6.38
C ARG A 61 -17.82 3.40 6.87
N GLN A 62 -17.94 4.67 6.48
CA GLN A 62 -19.21 5.37 6.57
C GLN A 62 -20.18 4.77 5.55
N GLY A 63 -20.85 3.70 5.94
CA GLY A 63 -21.95 3.13 5.14
C GLY A 63 -23.09 4.13 5.02
N ARG A 64 -23.78 4.12 3.88
CA ARG A 64 -25.16 4.61 3.83
C ARG A 64 -26.03 3.59 4.56
N LYS A 65 -26.96 4.10 5.37
CA LYS A 65 -27.98 3.30 6.08
C LYS A 65 -28.66 2.30 5.16
#